data_AF-A0A1S9RWC8-F1
#
_entry.id   AF-A0A1S9RWC8-F1
#
_cell.length_a   1.000
_cell.length_b   1.000
_cell.length_c   1.000
_cell.angle_alpha   90.00
_cell.angle_beta   90.00
_cell.angle_gamma   90.00
#
_symmetry.space_group_name_H-M   'P 1'
#
loop_
_entity.id
_entity.type
_entity.pdbx_description
1 polymer ?
#
loop_
_entity_poly.entity_id
_entity_poly.type
_entity_poly.pdbx_seq_one_letter_code
_entity_poly.pdbx_strand_id
1 'polypeptide(L)'
;MAAIGISELIRHAIDCITTRESVKLCFTTLHRMGSRYSCLEGPPAEWHTRRAVHVKEILAFEGHGRDMIVDGPTYSRTASPALFELCKRWTAEVQNLVDAGRLKFHPVREIKGDWEGIISGLATLQKGGVRGEKLAIHISALE
;
A
#
# COMPACT_ATOMS: atom_id res chain seq x y z
N MET A 1 8.70 25.18 -15.83
CA MET A 1 7.95 23.98 -15.42
C MET A 1 6.49 24.37 -15.39
N ALA A 2 5.69 23.84 -16.32
CA ALA A 2 4.26 24.12 -16.37
C ALA A 2 3.61 23.71 -15.04
N ALA A 3 2.87 24.63 -14.42
CA ALA A 3 2.04 24.33 -13.28
C ALA A 3 1.03 23.26 -13.72
N ILE A 4 1.21 22.03 -13.24
CA ILE A 4 0.17 21.00 -13.29
C ILE A 4 -1.08 21.70 -12.73
N GLY A 5 -2.16 21.78 -13.52
CA GLY A 5 -3.33 22.64 -13.32
C GLY A 5 -4.17 22.35 -12.06
N ILE A 6 -3.51 22.24 -10.93
CA ILE A 6 -4.04 22.00 -9.61
C ILE A 6 -4.28 23.39 -9.01
N SER A 7 -5.55 23.80 -8.97
CA SER A 7 -5.97 25.06 -8.36
C SER A 7 -5.93 25.03 -6.83
N GLU A 8 -5.93 23.84 -6.24
CA GLU A 8 -6.06 23.61 -4.79
C GLU A 8 -4.76 23.11 -4.14
N LEU A 9 -4.54 23.48 -2.88
CA LEU A 9 -3.33 23.09 -2.16
C LEU A 9 -3.36 21.59 -1.78
N ILE A 10 -2.49 20.78 -2.37
CA ILE A 10 -2.37 19.35 -2.03
C ILE A 10 -1.56 19.18 -0.74
N ARG A 11 -2.17 18.61 0.30
CA ARG A 11 -1.49 18.36 1.60
C ARG A 11 -1.21 16.88 1.88
N HIS A 12 -1.81 15.97 1.13
CA HIS A 12 -1.67 14.54 1.33
C HIS A 12 -1.32 13.88 0.02
N ALA A 13 -0.33 12.99 0.03
CA ALA A 13 0.02 12.14 -1.09
C ALA A 13 0.16 10.70 -0.58
N ILE A 14 -0.42 9.75 -1.31
CA ILE A 14 -0.27 8.31 -1.08
C ILE A 14 0.45 7.75 -2.31
N ASP A 15 1.66 7.26 -2.12
CA ASP A 15 2.52 6.72 -3.15
C ASP A 15 2.53 5.20 -3.09
N CYS A 16 1.88 4.58 -4.07
CA CYS A 16 1.78 3.14 -4.18
C CYS A 16 2.93 2.51 -4.99
N ILE A 17 3.91 3.31 -5.40
CA ILE A 17 5.01 2.87 -6.29
C ILE A 17 6.36 2.98 -5.57
N THR A 18 6.58 4.09 -4.85
CA THR A 18 7.81 4.37 -4.08
C THR A 18 9.10 4.23 -4.90
N THR A 19 9.10 4.73 -6.14
CA THR A 19 10.33 4.94 -6.92
C THR A 19 10.86 6.36 -6.70
N ARG A 20 12.10 6.62 -7.11
CA ARG A 20 12.68 7.97 -7.05
C ARG A 20 11.81 8.99 -7.79
N GLU A 21 11.23 8.59 -8.91
CA GLU A 21 10.37 9.42 -9.75
C GLU A 21 9.03 9.72 -9.06
N SER A 22 8.37 8.70 -8.47
CA SER A 22 7.09 8.88 -7.77
C SER A 22 7.25 9.72 -6.50
N VAL A 23 8.32 9.49 -5.74
CA VAL A 23 8.67 10.28 -4.55
C VAL A 23 8.92 11.72 -4.94
N LYS A 24 9.76 11.98 -5.96
CA LYS A 24 10.04 13.32 -6.46
C LYS A 24 8.74 14.03 -6.87
N LEU A 25 7.89 13.35 -7.64
CA LEU A 25 6.60 13.88 -8.08
C LEU A 25 5.71 14.28 -6.89
N CYS A 26 5.57 13.41 -5.90
CA CYS A 26 4.78 13.69 -4.69
C CYS A 26 5.35 14.90 -3.93
N PHE A 27 6.66 14.93 -3.70
CA PHE A 27 7.33 16.01 -2.98
C PHE A 27 7.25 17.35 -3.72
N THR A 28 7.29 17.37 -5.06
CA THR A 28 7.12 18.62 -5.83
C THR A 28 5.68 19.11 -5.83
N THR A 29 4.71 18.20 -5.68
CA THR A 29 3.27 18.49 -5.76
C THR A 29 2.70 18.95 -4.42
N LEU A 30 3.21 18.41 -3.32
CA LEU A 30 2.74 18.74 -1.97
C LEU A 30 2.96 20.22 -1.63
N HIS A 31 2.02 20.80 -0.91
CA HIS A 31 2.09 22.18 -0.43
C HIS A 31 3.26 22.38 0.55
N ARG A 32 3.63 23.64 0.82
CA ARG A 32 4.82 24.00 1.62
C ARG A 32 4.71 23.63 3.10
N MET A 33 3.52 23.65 3.68
CA MET A 33 3.31 23.52 5.13
C MET A 33 2.23 22.47 5.45
N GLY A 34 2.48 21.68 6.50
CA GLY A 34 1.52 20.70 7.02
C GLY A 34 1.24 19.53 6.07
N SER A 35 2.19 19.23 5.18
CA SER A 35 2.02 18.19 4.17
C SER A 35 2.45 16.83 4.70
N ARG A 36 1.73 15.78 4.30
CA ARG A 36 2.00 14.38 4.63
C ARG A 36 2.19 13.57 3.35
N TYR A 37 3.21 12.73 3.37
CA TYR A 37 3.49 11.76 2.33
C TYR A 37 3.44 10.37 2.96
N SER A 38 2.60 9.49 2.40
CA SER A 38 2.52 8.10 2.80
C SER A 38 2.94 7.20 1.66
N CYS A 39 3.70 6.16 1.97
CA CYS A 39 4.26 5.24 0.98
C CYS A 39 4.13 3.79 1.43
N LEU A 40 4.05 2.89 0.45
CA LEU A 40 3.97 1.44 0.72
C LEU A 40 5.34 0.83 1.03
N GLU A 41 6.41 1.45 0.58
CA GLU A 41 7.78 1.07 0.90
C GLU A 41 8.52 2.28 1.50
N GLY A 42 9.60 2.04 2.25
CA GLY A 42 10.42 3.11 2.82
C GLY A 42 11.41 3.69 1.80
N PRO A 43 11.23 4.93 1.30
CA PRO A 43 12.22 5.53 0.43
C PRO A 43 13.50 5.86 1.21
N PRO A 44 14.68 5.77 0.58
CA PRO A 44 15.92 6.24 1.17
C PRO A 44 15.84 7.71 1.61
N ALA A 45 16.52 8.03 2.72
CA ALA A 45 16.46 9.36 3.32
C ALA A 45 16.94 10.48 2.36
N GLU A 46 17.86 10.17 1.44
CA GLU A 46 18.33 11.10 0.42
C GLU A 46 17.25 11.52 -0.59
N TRP A 47 16.14 10.77 -0.69
CA TRP A 47 14.99 11.15 -1.51
C TRP A 47 14.06 12.12 -0.78
N HIS A 48 14.23 12.30 0.54
CA HIS A 48 13.43 13.21 1.37
C HIS A 48 13.91 14.66 1.20
N THR A 49 13.66 15.23 0.01
CA THR A 49 14.15 16.56 -0.37
C THR A 49 13.55 17.73 0.42
N ARG A 50 12.54 17.48 1.27
CA ARG A 50 11.79 18.52 1.98
C ARG A 50 11.49 18.14 3.43
N ARG A 51 12.20 18.78 4.37
CA ARG A 51 12.05 18.54 5.82
C ARG A 51 10.64 18.84 6.37
N ALA A 52 9.88 19.72 5.72
CA ALA A 52 8.53 20.11 6.17
C ALA A 52 7.44 19.08 5.80
N VAL A 53 7.76 18.06 5.01
CA VAL A 53 6.84 16.98 4.65
C VAL A 53 6.99 15.85 5.67
N HIS A 54 5.90 15.48 6.33
CA HIS A 54 5.89 14.33 7.23
C HIS A 54 5.75 13.04 6.42
N VAL A 55 6.79 12.21 6.44
CA VAL A 55 6.83 10.92 5.76
C VAL A 55 6.31 9.84 6.71
N LYS A 56 5.46 8.95 6.20
CA LYS A 56 4.98 7.76 6.91
C LYS A 56 4.96 6.56 5.97
N GLU A 57 5.86 5.63 6.22
CA GLU A 57 5.82 4.30 5.63
C GLU A 57 4.69 3.49 6.27
N ILE A 58 3.84 2.91 5.43
CA ILE A 58 2.71 2.08 5.86
C ILE A 58 3.19 0.63 5.98
N LEU A 59 3.08 0.06 7.18
CA LEU A 59 3.22 -1.38 7.40
C LEU A 59 1.87 -1.94 7.84
N ALA A 60 1.12 -2.53 6.91
CA ALA A 60 -0.21 -3.07 7.19
C ALA A 60 -0.19 -4.12 8.34
N PHE A 61 0.93 -4.82 8.52
CA PHE A 61 1.10 -5.79 9.60
C PHE A 61 0.98 -5.19 11.01
N GLU A 62 1.25 -3.89 11.19
CA GLU A 62 1.11 -3.17 12.47
C GLU A 62 -0.33 -3.26 13.03
N GLY A 63 -1.33 -3.41 12.15
CA GLY A 63 -2.73 -3.59 12.49
C GLY A 63 -3.12 -4.96 13.05
N HIS A 64 -2.20 -5.94 13.08
CA HIS A 64 -2.51 -7.29 13.60
C HIS A 64 -2.33 -7.43 15.11
N GLY A 65 -1.87 -6.37 15.80
CA GLY A 65 -1.65 -6.40 17.25
C GLY A 65 -0.52 -7.36 17.67
N ARG A 66 0.44 -7.62 16.78
CA ARG A 66 1.62 -8.44 17.02
C ARG A 66 2.88 -7.66 16.67
N ASP A 67 3.97 -7.98 17.36
CA ASP A 67 5.28 -7.46 17.00
C ASP A 67 5.67 -7.99 15.60
N MET A 68 6.19 -7.09 14.78
CA MET A 68 6.81 -7.41 13.50
C MET A 68 8.25 -6.96 13.57
N ILE A 69 9.16 -7.87 13.89
CA ILE A 69 10.59 -7.56 14.03
C ILE A 69 11.32 -8.16 12.84
N VAL A 70 11.97 -7.31 12.05
CA VAL A 70 12.79 -7.70 10.91
C VAL A 70 14.14 -7.01 11.00
N ASP A 71 15.06 -7.40 10.13
CA ASP A 71 16.35 -6.73 10.03
C ASP A 71 16.16 -5.26 9.62
N GLY A 72 16.61 -4.36 10.49
CA GLY A 72 16.54 -2.92 10.29
C GLY A 72 15.27 -2.24 10.84
N PRO A 73 15.30 -0.90 10.98
CA PRO A 73 14.24 -0.15 11.65
C PRO A 73 13.02 0.14 10.76
N THR A 74 13.17 0.13 9.43
CA THR A 74 12.13 0.61 8.49
C THR A 74 10.81 -0.13 8.65
N TYR A 75 10.85 -1.45 8.77
CA TYR A 75 9.65 -2.30 8.87
C TYR A 75 9.51 -3.01 10.22
N SER A 76 10.36 -2.68 11.20
CA SER A 76 10.21 -3.19 12.55
C SER A 76 9.16 -2.37 13.31
N ARG A 77 8.13 -3.03 13.87
CA ARG A 77 7.05 -2.40 14.65
C ARG A 77 6.72 -3.25 15.87
N THR A 78 6.44 -2.59 16.98
CA THR A 78 5.84 -3.22 18.15
C THR A 78 4.32 -3.27 17.99
N ALA A 79 3.68 -4.23 18.66
CA ALA A 79 2.25 -4.37 18.68
C ALA A 79 1.57 -3.07 19.15
N SER A 80 0.52 -2.67 18.44
CA SER A 80 -0.32 -1.52 18.79
C SER A 80 -1.76 -1.97 19.03
N PRO A 81 -2.21 -2.07 20.30
CA PRO A 81 -3.60 -2.40 20.61
C PRO A 81 -4.59 -1.42 19.98
N ALA A 82 -4.24 -0.13 19.90
CA ALA A 82 -5.07 0.89 19.28
C ALA A 82 -5.25 0.66 17.77
N LEU A 83 -4.19 0.30 17.05
CA LEU A 83 -4.29 -0.02 15.62
C LEU A 83 -5.00 -1.35 15.38
N PHE A 84 -4.80 -2.34 16.25
CA PHE A 84 -5.54 -3.59 16.18
C PHE A 84 -7.05 -3.40 16.30
N GLU A 85 -7.50 -2.62 17.30
CA GLU A 85 -8.93 -2.30 17.45
C GLU A 85 -9.46 -1.42 16.32
N LEU A 86 -8.63 -0.56 15.72
CA LEU A 86 -9.01 0.17 14.52
C LEU A 86 -9.20 -0.79 13.33
N CYS A 87 -8.25 -1.68 13.08
CA CYS A 87 -8.32 -2.65 11.98
C CYS A 87 -9.52 -3.58 12.12
N LYS A 88 -9.82 -4.09 13.32
CA LYS A 88 -11.04 -4.89 13.57
C LYS A 88 -12.31 -4.17 13.16
N ARG A 89 -12.47 -2.90 13.57
CA ARG A 89 -13.64 -2.09 13.20
C ARG A 89 -13.69 -1.85 11.69
N TRP A 90 -12.56 -1.46 11.10
CA TRP A 90 -12.47 -1.22 9.66
C TRP A 90 -12.74 -2.46 8.81
N THR A 91 -12.29 -3.64 9.23
CA THR A 91 -12.62 -4.89 8.54
C THR A 91 -14.13 -5.09 8.46
N ALA A 92 -14.86 -4.87 9.56
CA ALA A 92 -16.32 -4.96 9.55
C ALA A 92 -16.97 -3.87 8.67
N GLU A 93 -16.48 -2.64 8.73
CA GLU A 93 -16.98 -1.54 7.88
C GLU A 93 -16.76 -1.82 6.39
N VAL A 94 -15.58 -2.29 6.01
CA VAL A 94 -15.23 -2.65 4.63
C VAL A 94 -16.06 -3.85 4.16
N GLN A 95 -16.27 -4.85 5.01
CA GLN A 95 -17.14 -5.99 4.68
C GLN A 95 -18.55 -5.54 4.33
N ASN A 96 -19.14 -4.64 5.12
CA ASN A 96 -20.45 -4.07 4.82
C ASN A 96 -20.50 -3.35 3.46
N LEU A 97 -19.41 -2.66 3.07
CA LEU A 97 -19.33 -2.02 1.76
C LEU A 97 -19.23 -3.03 0.61
N VAL A 98 -18.52 -4.14 0.82
CA VAL A 98 -18.41 -5.24 -0.14
C VAL A 98 -19.75 -5.94 -0.31
N ASP A 99 -20.40 -6.32 0.79
CA ASP A 99 -21.70 -7.00 0.79
C ASP A 99 -22.79 -6.15 0.12
N ALA A 100 -22.74 -4.83 0.33
CA ALA A 100 -23.65 -3.88 -0.31
C ALA A 100 -23.28 -3.54 -1.77
N GLY A 101 -22.21 -4.12 -2.32
CA GLY A 101 -21.74 -3.83 -3.68
C GLY A 101 -21.20 -2.41 -3.90
N ARG A 102 -20.92 -1.68 -2.82
CA ARG A 102 -20.43 -0.30 -2.83
C ARG A 102 -18.91 -0.21 -2.97
N LEU A 103 -18.21 -1.29 -2.68
CA LEU A 103 -16.78 -1.44 -2.93
C LEU A 103 -16.55 -2.58 -3.92
N LYS A 104 -15.98 -2.26 -5.09
CA LYS A 104 -15.65 -3.25 -6.12
C LYS A 104 -14.21 -3.73 -5.92
N PHE A 105 -14.02 -5.04 -6.09
CA PHE A 105 -12.69 -5.63 -6.11
C PHE A 105 -11.91 -5.22 -7.38
N HIS A 106 -10.59 -5.29 -7.31
CA HIS A 106 -9.74 -5.13 -8.47
C HIS A 106 -10.00 -6.27 -9.48
N PRO A 107 -10.12 -6.02 -10.80
CA PRO A 107 -10.19 -7.08 -11.82
C PRO A 107 -9.35 -8.31 -11.48
N VAL A 108 -10.01 -9.47 -11.42
CA VAL A 108 -9.38 -10.73 -10.99
C VAL A 108 -8.98 -11.52 -12.22
N ARG A 109 -7.72 -11.97 -12.24
CA ARG A 109 -7.23 -13.00 -13.15
C ARG A 109 -7.02 -14.28 -12.37
N GLU A 110 -7.88 -15.26 -12.61
CA GLU A 110 -7.74 -16.57 -12.00
C GLU A 110 -6.58 -17.35 -12.63
N ILE A 111 -5.67 -17.85 -11.81
CA ILE A 111 -4.58 -18.74 -12.22
C ILE A 111 -4.96 -20.17 -11.84
N LYS A 112 -4.88 -21.08 -12.82
CA LYS A 112 -5.19 -22.51 -12.64
C LYS A 112 -3.98 -23.26 -12.08
N GLY A 113 -4.25 -24.45 -11.53
CA GLY A 113 -3.22 -25.36 -11.06
C GLY A 113 -2.99 -25.36 -9.54
N ASP A 114 -3.99 -25.00 -8.73
CA ASP A 114 -3.96 -25.15 -7.27
C ASP A 114 -2.66 -24.58 -6.66
N TRP A 115 -1.95 -25.33 -5.83
CA TRP A 115 -0.66 -24.93 -5.26
C TRP A 115 0.41 -24.54 -6.29
N GLU A 116 0.51 -25.25 -7.43
CA GLU A 116 1.43 -24.88 -8.52
C GLU A 116 1.04 -23.54 -9.17
N GLY A 117 -0.25 -23.20 -9.16
CA GLY A 117 -0.78 -21.91 -9.57
C GLY A 117 -0.21 -20.76 -8.74
N ILE A 118 0.05 -20.97 -7.45
CA ILE A 118 0.67 -19.97 -6.57
C ILE A 118 2.10 -19.68 -7.04
N ILE A 119 2.91 -20.71 -7.27
CA ILE A 119 4.32 -20.57 -7.66
C ILE A 119 4.44 -19.85 -9.01
N SER A 120 3.65 -20.27 -9.99
CA SER A 120 3.63 -19.63 -11.32
C SER A 120 3.10 -18.18 -11.27
N GLY A 121 2.09 -17.92 -10.44
CA GLY A 121 1.56 -16.59 -10.19
C GLY A 121 2.61 -15.63 -9.59
N LEU A 122 3.34 -16.09 -8.57
CA LEU A 122 4.44 -15.32 -7.96
C LEU A 122 5.56 -15.03 -8.97
N ALA A 123 5.96 -16.03 -9.76
CA ALA A 123 6.96 -15.84 -10.81
C ALA A 123 6.51 -14.81 -11.86
N THR A 124 5.22 -14.75 -12.17
CA THR A 124 4.64 -13.77 -13.09
C THR A 124 4.66 -12.35 -12.52
N LEU A 125 4.32 -12.20 -11.23
CA LEU A 125 4.42 -10.92 -10.51
C LEU A 125 5.85 -10.41 -10.47
N GLN A 126 6.82 -11.28 -10.14
CA GLN A 126 8.23 -10.91 -10.05
C GLN A 126 8.79 -10.40 -11.39
N LYS A 127 8.31 -10.95 -12.52
CA LYS A 127 8.68 -10.51 -13.87
C LYS A 127 7.94 -9.24 -14.33
N GLY A 128 7.06 -8.67 -13.50
CA GLY A 128 6.24 -7.51 -13.86
C GLY A 128 5.14 -7.80 -14.89
N GLY A 129 4.74 -9.07 -15.04
CA GLY A 129 3.78 -9.55 -16.05
C GLY A 129 2.30 -9.34 -15.68
N VAL A 130 2.00 -8.51 -14.69
CA VAL A 130 0.63 -8.24 -14.21
C VAL A 130 0.39 -6.74 -14.24
N ARG A 131 -0.72 -6.32 -14.85
CA ARG A 131 -1.08 -4.89 -14.97
C ARG A 131 -2.58 -4.73 -14.79
N GLY A 132 -2.97 -3.96 -13.78
CA GLY A 132 -4.39 -3.66 -13.54
C GLY A 132 -5.22 -4.89 -13.18
N GLU A 133 -4.59 -5.93 -12.64
CA GLU A 133 -5.25 -7.18 -12.25
C GLU A 133 -4.70 -7.68 -10.91
N LYS A 134 -5.55 -8.40 -10.17
CA LYS A 134 -5.16 -9.23 -9.02
C LYS A 134 -5.13 -10.69 -9.46
N LEU A 135 -4.02 -11.37 -9.21
CA LEU A 135 -3.96 -12.83 -9.38
C LEU A 135 -4.69 -13.49 -8.22
N ALA A 136 -5.58 -14.43 -8.55
CA ALA A 136 -6.28 -15.27 -7.58
C ALA A 136 -6.12 -16.73 -7.97
N ILE A 137 -6.04 -17.60 -6.96
CA ILE A 137 -5.91 -19.05 -7.14
C ILE A 137 -6.99 -19.70 -6.30
N HIS A 138 -7.74 -20.61 -6.92
CA HIS A 138 -8.65 -21.49 -6.22
C HIS A 138 -7.89 -22.76 -5.80
N ILE A 139 -8.01 -23.13 -4.52
CA ILE A 139 -7.34 -24.28 -3.91
C ILE A 139 -8.42 -25.32 -3.62
N SER A 140 -8.44 -26.38 -4.42
CA SER A 140 -9.50 -27.39 -4.38
C SER A 140 -9.45 -28.26 -3.11
N ALA A 141 -8.28 -28.39 -2.50
CA ALA A 141 -8.06 -29.21 -1.31
C ALA A 141 -8.57 -28.57 0.01
N LEU A 142 -9.12 -27.35 -0.03
CA LEU A 142 -9.63 -26.63 1.13
C LEU A 142 -11.17 -26.57 1.18
N GLU A 143 -11.84 -27.37 0.35
CA GLU A 143 -13.29 -27.61 0.35
C GLU A 143 -13.64 -28.93 1.04
#